data_AF-A0A8S8XP30-F1
#
_entry.id   AF-A0A8S8XP30-F1
#
_cell.length_a   1.000
_cell.length_b   1.000
_cell.length_c   1.000
_cell.angle_alpha   90.00
_cell.angle_beta   90.00
_cell.angle_gamma   90.00
#
_symmetry.space_group_name_H-M   'P 1'
#
loop_
_entity.id
_entity.type
_entity.pdbx_description
1 polymer ?
#
loop_
_entity_poly.entity_id
_entity_poly.type
_entity_poly.pdbx_seq_one_letter_code
_entity_poly.pdbx_strand_id
1 'polypeptide(L)' 'MENEPLFNAGIGSVIAADGSVTMDASIMRGSDSAAGSVVNVTKIRHPIRAAKIVLDKQLASNAEWYCSR' A
#
# COMPACT_ATOMS: atom_id res chain seq x y z
N MET A 1 -3.94 -13.67 -2.99
CA MET A 1 -4.79 -12.64 -3.62
C MET A 1 -4.01 -11.91 -4.72
N GLU A 2 -3.05 -11.04 -4.43
CA GLU A 2 -2.36 -10.25 -5.49
C GLU A 2 -1.57 -11.07 -6.55
N ASN A 3 -1.27 -12.34 -6.27
CA ASN A 3 -0.66 -13.29 -7.23
C ASN A 3 -1.68 -14.24 -7.87
N GLU A 4 -2.97 -14.09 -7.58
CA GLU A 4 -4.04 -14.91 -8.13
C GLU A 4 -4.72 -14.10 -9.25
N PRO A 5 -4.58 -14.49 -10.52
CA PRO A 5 -5.08 -13.71 -11.65
C PRO A 5 -6.61 -13.60 -11.71
N LEU A 6 -7.34 -14.48 -11.01
CA LEU A 6 -8.81 -14.43 -10.97
C LEU A 6 -9.37 -13.32 -10.07
N PHE A 7 -8.53 -12.68 -9.23
CA PHE A 7 -8.96 -11.57 -8.40
C PHE A 7 -8.54 -10.23 -8.99
N ASN A 8 -9.39 -9.22 -8.83
CA ASN A 8 -9.09 -7.83 -9.18
C ASN A 8 -8.11 -7.20 -8.18
N ALA A 9 -6.87 -7.67 -8.18
CA ALA A 9 -5.76 -7.16 -7.38
C ALA A 9 -4.43 -7.65 -7.95
N GLY A 10 -3.37 -6.83 -7.87
CA GLY A 10 -2.03 -7.22 -8.32
C GLY A 10 -2.04 -7.64 -9.79
N ILE A 11 -1.66 -8.89 -10.07
CA ILE A 11 -1.57 -9.39 -11.46
C ILE A 11 -2.93 -9.52 -12.17
N GLY A 12 -4.04 -9.59 -11.43
CA GLY A 12 -5.40 -9.70 -11.98
C GLY A 12 -6.16 -8.38 -12.02
N SER A 13 -5.49 -7.25 -11.81
CA SER A 13 -6.12 -5.94 -11.79
C SER A 13 -6.78 -5.57 -13.11
N VAL A 14 -7.97 -4.98 -13.01
CA VAL A 14 -8.73 -4.50 -14.15
C VAL A 14 -7.99 -3.37 -14.88
N ILE A 15 -8.22 -3.29 -16.18
CA ILE A 15 -7.63 -2.29 -17.06
C ILE A 15 -8.55 -1.06 -17.09
N ALA A 16 -7.99 0.12 -16.92
CA ALA A 16 -8.69 1.40 -17.02
C ALA A 16 -9.06 1.74 -18.48
N ALA A 17 -9.91 2.74 -18.67
CA ALA A 17 -10.41 3.12 -20.00
C ALA A 17 -9.30 3.56 -20.97
N ASP A 18 -8.17 4.05 -20.45
CA ASP A 18 -6.99 4.44 -21.23
C ASP A 18 -6.01 3.28 -21.52
N GLY A 19 -6.37 2.05 -21.12
CA GLY A 19 -5.54 0.86 -21.28
C GLY A 19 -4.48 0.68 -20.19
N SER A 20 -4.41 1.58 -19.19
CA SER A 20 -3.49 1.44 -18.07
C SER A 20 -4.00 0.49 -16.99
N VAL A 21 -3.09 -0.04 -16.16
CA VAL A 21 -3.43 -0.75 -14.92
C VAL A 21 -2.91 0.06 -13.75
N THR A 22 -3.83 0.54 -12.93
CA THR A 22 -3.56 1.28 -11.70
C THR A 22 -4.10 0.49 -10.52
N MET A 23 -3.42 0.60 -9.37
CA MET A 23 -3.79 -0.14 -8.17
C MET A 23 -3.73 0.77 -6.95
N ASP A 24 -4.64 0.50 -6.02
CA ASP A 24 -4.69 1.09 -4.70
C ASP A 24 -4.57 -0.04 -3.67
N ALA A 25 -3.89 0.24 -2.55
CA ALA A 25 -3.86 -0.67 -1.42
C ALA A 25 -3.67 0.08 -0.11
N SER A 26 -4.30 -0.42 0.95
CA SER A 26 -4.18 0.12 2.29
C SER A 26 -4.06 -0.98 3.32
N ILE A 27 -3.40 -0.66 4.44
CA ILE A 27 -3.26 -1.52 5.60
C ILE A 27 -3.36 -0.69 6.87
N MET A 28 -4.01 -1.28 7.89
CA MET A 28 -4.12 -0.71 9.23
C MET A 28 -3.62 -1.74 10.23
N ARG A 29 -2.88 -1.29 11.25
CA ARG A 29 -2.50 -2.11 12.40
C ARG A 29 -3.46 -1.80 13.55
N GLY A 30 -4.21 -2.81 14.00
CA GLY A 30 -5.25 -2.61 15.02
C GLY A 30 -4.72 -2.28 16.42
N SER A 31 -3.44 -2.53 16.72
CA SER A 31 -2.87 -2.31 18.06
C SER A 31 -2.62 -0.84 18.40
N ASP A 32 -2.34 -0.02 17.38
CA ASP A 32 -1.94 1.39 17.52
C ASP A 32 -2.70 2.31 16.56
N SER A 33 -3.68 1.77 15.84
CA SER A 33 -4.46 2.46 14.80
C SER A 33 -3.60 3.08 13.69
N ALA A 34 -2.33 2.70 13.57
CA ALA A 34 -1.47 3.21 12.51
C ALA A 34 -1.95 2.66 11.15
N ALA A 35 -1.88 3.50 10.12
CA ALA A 35 -2.30 3.15 8.77
C ALA A 35 -1.24 3.53 7.72
N GLY A 36 -1.24 2.80 6.61
CA GLY A 36 -0.44 3.10 5.44
C GLY A 36 -1.21 2.78 4.17
N SER A 37 -1.02 3.58 3.14
CA SER A 37 -1.68 3.38 1.85
C SER A 37 -0.79 3.82 0.69
N VAL A 38 -1.10 3.27 -0.48
CA VAL A 38 -0.61 3.73 -1.77
C VAL A 38 -1.80 3.84 -2.72
N VAL A 39 -1.77 4.82 -3.61
CA VAL A 39 -2.85 5.07 -4.57
C VAL A 39 -2.28 5.31 -5.96
N ASN A 40 -3.04 4.92 -6.97
CA ASN A 40 -2.76 5.10 -8.39
C ASN A 40 -1.38 4.58 -8.81
N VAL A 41 -0.90 3.50 -8.17
CA VAL A 41 0.44 2.98 -8.48
C VAL A 41 0.39 2.15 -9.74
N THR A 42 1.36 2.38 -10.61
CA THR A 42 1.57 1.60 -11.82
C THR A 42 2.93 0.89 -11.66
N LYS A 43 3.05 -0.38 -12.04
CA LYS A 43 4.30 -1.18 -11.98
C LYS A 43 4.76 -1.66 -10.58
N ILE A 44 3.85 -1.83 -9.63
CA ILE A 44 4.16 -2.51 -8.35
C ILE A 44 3.47 -3.88 -8.34
N ARG A 45 4.26 -4.96 -8.22
CA ARG A 45 3.71 -6.34 -8.19
C ARG A 45 2.82 -6.59 -6.97
N HIS A 46 3.16 -5.99 -5.84
CA HIS A 46 2.49 -6.16 -4.55
C HIS A 46 2.15 -4.81 -3.90
N PRO A 47 1.08 -4.12 -4.34
CA PRO A 47 0.66 -2.84 -3.75
C PRO A 47 0.55 -2.86 -2.22
N ILE A 48 0.07 -3.97 -1.62
CA ILE A 48 -0.05 -4.08 -0.16
C ILE A 48 1.30 -4.02 0.57
N ARG A 49 2.38 -4.52 -0.05
CA ARG A 49 3.72 -4.42 0.53
C ARG A 49 4.24 -2.99 0.49
N ALA A 50 3.91 -2.23 -0.55
CA ALA A 50 4.24 -0.81 -0.61
C ALA A 50 3.48 -0.03 0.48
N ALA A 51 2.18 -0.29 0.67
CA ALA A 51 1.39 0.29 1.76
C ALA A 51 1.97 -0.06 3.15
N LYS A 52 2.47 -1.28 3.34
CA LYS A 52 3.15 -1.70 4.59
C LYS A 52 4.44 -0.92 4.85
N ILE A 53 5.23 -0.63 3.80
CA ILE A 53 6.43 0.21 3.94
C ILE A 53 6.05 1.63 4.38
N VAL A 54 4.96 2.18 3.85
CA VAL A 54 4.44 3.49 4.29
C VAL A 54 4.06 3.48 5.78
N LEU A 55 3.32 2.46 6.21
CA LEU A 55 2.96 2.25 7.62
C LEU A 55 4.20 2.21 8.53
N ASP A 56 5.23 1.46 8.13
CA ASP A 56 6.43 1.27 8.95
C ASP A 56 7.32 2.52 9.04
N LYS A 57 7.38 3.31 7.95
CA LYS A 57 8.12 4.57 7.94
C LYS A 57 7.48 5.66 8.80
N GLN A 58 6.14 5.68 8.88
CA GLN A 58 5.41 6.61 9.76
C GLN A 58 5.77 6.41 11.25
N LEU A 59 6.00 5.18 11.69
CA LEU A 59 6.39 4.90 13.08
C LEU A 59 7.80 5.40 13.38
N ALA A 60 8.73 5.17 12.46
CA ALA A 60 10.11 5.64 12.60
C ALA A 60 10.16 7.17 12.71
N SER A 61 9.43 7.89 11.83
CA SER A 61 9.38 9.36 11.90
C SER A 61 8.73 9.88 13.18
N ASN A 62 7.69 9.21 13.69
CA ASN A 62 7.02 9.62 14.92
C ASN A 62 7.88 9.39 16.17
N ALA A 63 8.66 8.29 16.20
CA ALA A 63 9.59 8.01 17.28
C ALA A 63 10.76 9.00 17.32
N GLU A 64 11.33 9.36 16.16
CA GLU A 64 12.37 10.37 16.06
C GLU A 64 11.88 11.76 16.48
N TRP A 65 10.68 12.16 16.05
CA TRP A 65 10.05 13.42 16.47
C TRP A 65 9.79 13.51 17.98
N TYR A 66 9.44 12.40 18.62
CA TYR A 66 9.21 12.37 20.07
C TYR A 66 10.52 12.43 20.86
N CYS A 67 11.60 11.85 20.35
CA CYS A 67 12.90 11.82 21.02
C CYS A 67 13.71 13.13 20.85
N SER A 68 13.32 14.00 19.90
CA SER A 68 13.94 15.30 19.65
C SER A 68 13.23 16.49 20.32
N ARG A 69 12.27 16.25 21.22
CA ARG A 69 11.61 17.25 22.06
C ARG A 69 11.92 16.98 23.53
#